data_AF-A0A147I3F1-F1
#
_entry.id   AF-A0A147I3F1-F1
#
_cell.length_a   1.000
_cell.length_b   1.000
_cell.length_c   1.000
_cell.angle_alpha   90.00
_cell.angle_beta   90.00
_cell.angle_gamma   90.00
#
_symmetry.space_group_name_H-M   'P 1'
#
loop_
_entity.id
_entity.type
_entity.pdbx_description
1 polymer ?
#
loop_
_entity_poly.entity_id
_entity_poly.type
_entity_poly.pdbx_seq_one_letter_code
_entity_poly.pdbx_strand_id
1 'polypeptide(L)'
;MTGVLALLGREWKLAIAALFAAGFFFVLSQRDVARARADVSSQALKAEQAGRSADRERADRQRADQERGFAQQLAGATSTFADRLAAREPIIVHSRDTVREYAETAAGRVVCRGADRVRAIDALDAALAGEDTAAAPRGADAVLPDSAAPPAGR
;
A
#
# COMPACT_ATOMS: atom_id res chain seq x y z
N MET A 1 -89.85 -32.58 5.39
CA MET A 1 -88.75 -32.04 6.24
C MET A 1 -87.35 -32.48 5.78
N THR A 2 -87.14 -32.79 4.49
CA THR A 2 -85.84 -33.23 3.96
C THR A 2 -85.06 -32.10 3.26
N GLY A 3 -85.74 -31.09 2.72
CA GLY A 3 -85.11 -29.97 2.00
C GLY A 3 -84.31 -29.00 2.89
N VAL A 4 -84.73 -28.78 4.14
CA VAL A 4 -84.08 -27.82 5.05
C VAL A 4 -82.71 -28.33 5.55
N LEU A 5 -82.57 -29.64 5.78
CA LEU A 5 -81.30 -30.27 6.15
C LEU A 5 -80.30 -30.30 4.99
N ALA A 6 -80.78 -30.45 3.74
CA ALA A 6 -79.95 -30.43 2.54
C ALA A 6 -79.37 -29.04 2.25
N LEU A 7 -80.12 -27.97 2.53
CA LEU A 7 -79.64 -26.59 2.44
C LEU A 7 -78.57 -26.28 3.50
N LEU A 8 -78.79 -26.71 4.75
CA LEU A 8 -77.83 -26.47 5.84
C LEU A 8 -76.47 -27.17 5.62
N GLY A 9 -76.48 -28.40 5.10
CA GLY A 9 -75.25 -29.13 4.76
C GLY A 9 -74.52 -28.59 3.51
N ARG A 10 -75.22 -27.86 2.64
CA ARG A 10 -74.65 -27.21 1.45
C ARG A 10 -73.94 -25.90 1.80
N GLU A 11 -74.52 -25.10 2.68
CA GLU A 11 -73.88 -23.87 3.20
C GLU A 11 -72.58 -24.17 3.96
N TRP A 12 -72.56 -25.25 4.75
CA TRP A 12 -71.35 -25.68 5.46
C TRP A 12 -70.21 -26.12 4.53
N LYS A 13 -70.54 -26.82 3.44
CA LYS A 13 -69.56 -27.21 2.41
C LYS A 13 -68.98 -26.01 1.68
N LEU A 14 -69.79 -24.98 1.40
CA LEU A 14 -69.33 -23.73 0.78
C LEU A 14 -68.40 -22.95 1.73
N ALA A 15 -68.72 -22.88 3.02
CA ALA A 15 -67.86 -22.25 4.01
C ALA A 15 -66.49 -22.94 4.12
N ILE A 16 -66.47 -24.28 4.15
CA ILE A 16 -65.23 -25.05 4.16
C ILE A 16 -64.43 -24.84 2.86
N ALA A 17 -65.08 -24.90 1.70
CA ALA A 17 -64.43 -24.65 0.41
C ALA A 17 -63.86 -23.23 0.31
N ALA A 18 -64.56 -22.22 0.84
CA ALA A 18 -64.09 -20.84 0.90
C ALA A 18 -62.86 -20.69 1.81
N LEU A 19 -62.81 -21.39 2.94
CA LEU A 19 -61.62 -21.41 3.81
C LEU A 19 -60.41 -22.06 3.12
N PHE A 20 -60.61 -23.17 2.41
CA PHE A 20 -59.53 -23.78 1.62
C PHE A 20 -59.06 -22.87 0.49
N ALA A 21 -59.97 -22.21 -0.22
CA ALA A 21 -59.62 -21.25 -1.27
C ALA A 21 -58.86 -20.03 -0.69
N ALA A 22 -59.29 -19.50 0.46
CA ALA A 22 -58.60 -18.41 1.14
C ALA A 22 -57.21 -18.82 1.63
N GLY A 23 -57.08 -20.01 2.23
CA GLY A 23 -55.78 -20.57 2.64
C GLY A 23 -54.83 -20.80 1.45
N PHE A 24 -55.36 -21.32 0.34
CA PHE A 24 -54.59 -21.51 -0.89
C PHE A 24 -54.12 -20.18 -1.48
N PHE A 25 -55.01 -19.18 -1.54
CA PHE A 25 -54.65 -17.83 -2.00
C PHE A 25 -53.60 -17.17 -1.10
N PHE A 26 -53.72 -17.32 0.22
CA PHE A 26 -52.72 -16.83 1.17
C PHE A 26 -51.36 -17.49 0.95
N VAL A 27 -51.31 -18.81 0.74
CA VAL A 27 -50.06 -19.52 0.45
C VAL A 27 -49.43 -19.05 -0.86
N LEU A 28 -50.22 -18.84 -1.91
CA LEU A 28 -49.70 -18.29 -3.17
C LEU A 28 -49.11 -16.89 -2.98
N SER A 29 -49.82 -16.00 -2.28
CA SER A 29 -49.34 -14.67 -1.96
C SER A 29 -48.02 -14.69 -1.16
N GLN A 30 -47.90 -15.59 -0.19
CA GLN A 30 -46.65 -15.76 0.58
C GLN A 30 -45.49 -16.21 -0.31
N ARG A 31 -45.73 -17.08 -1.30
CA ARG A 31 -44.70 -17.54 -2.24
C ARG A 31 -44.20 -16.42 -3.13
N ASP A 32 -45.08 -15.54 -3.59
CA ASP A 32 -44.68 -14.42 -4.45
C ASP A 32 -43.87 -13.38 -3.68
N VAL A 33 -44.25 -13.09 -2.43
CA VAL A 33 -43.44 -12.24 -1.53
C VAL A 33 -42.07 -12.86 -1.25
N ALA A 34 -42.01 -14.19 -1.02
CA ALA A 34 -40.75 -14.88 -0.79
C ALA A 34 -39.82 -14.84 -2.02
N ARG A 35 -40.36 -15.05 -3.23
CA ARG A 35 -39.61 -14.92 -4.49
C ARG A 35 -39.09 -13.50 -4.69
N ALA A 36 -39.95 -12.50 -4.52
CA ALA A 36 -39.55 -11.09 -4.65
C ALA A 36 -38.41 -10.72 -3.69
N ARG A 37 -38.45 -11.19 -2.44
CA ARG A 37 -37.34 -11.00 -1.48
C ARG A 37 -36.07 -11.72 -1.90
N ALA A 38 -36.18 -12.97 -2.38
CA ALA A 38 -35.03 -13.73 -2.88
C ALA A 38 -34.38 -13.00 -4.06
N ASP A 39 -35.16 -12.50 -5.00
CA ASP A 39 -34.68 -11.76 -6.17
C ASP A 39 -33.94 -10.48 -5.76
N VAL A 40 -34.54 -9.66 -4.89
CA VAL A 40 -33.91 -8.43 -4.37
C VAL A 40 -32.60 -8.76 -3.65
N SER A 41 -32.58 -9.79 -2.80
CA SER A 41 -31.35 -10.19 -2.09
C SER A 41 -30.27 -10.68 -3.06
N SER A 42 -30.63 -11.44 -4.10
CA SER A 42 -29.69 -11.93 -5.10
C SER A 42 -29.11 -10.79 -5.95
N GLN A 43 -29.92 -9.78 -6.26
CA GLN A 43 -29.48 -8.59 -6.97
C GLN A 43 -28.52 -7.76 -6.11
N ALA A 44 -28.83 -7.58 -4.83
CA ALA A 44 -27.95 -6.89 -3.89
C ALA A 44 -26.59 -7.59 -3.77
N LEU A 45 -26.56 -8.91 -3.64
CA LEU A 45 -25.32 -9.70 -3.59
C LEU A 45 -24.51 -9.59 -4.89
N LYS A 46 -25.16 -9.63 -6.05
CA LYS A 46 -24.49 -9.45 -7.35
C LYS A 46 -23.87 -8.05 -7.48
N ALA A 47 -24.62 -7.01 -7.08
CA ALA A 47 -24.13 -5.65 -7.09
C ALA A 47 -22.94 -5.47 -6.14
N GLU A 48 -23.01 -6.06 -4.95
CA GLU A 48 -21.92 -6.03 -3.98
C GLU A 48 -20.67 -6.77 -4.51
N GLN A 49 -20.85 -7.95 -5.11
CA GLN A 49 -19.76 -8.71 -5.72
C GLN A 49 -19.09 -7.92 -6.86
N ALA A 50 -19.89 -7.29 -7.73
CA ALA A 50 -19.39 -6.44 -8.80
C ALA A 50 -18.64 -5.20 -8.28
N GLY A 51 -19.13 -4.59 -7.19
CA GLY A 51 -18.43 -3.51 -6.50
C GLY A 51 -17.07 -3.97 -5.97
N ARG A 52 -17.05 -5.09 -5.23
CA ARG A 52 -15.81 -5.67 -4.69
C ARG A 52 -14.81 -6.05 -5.79
N SER A 53 -15.26 -6.59 -6.93
CA SER A 53 -14.35 -6.90 -8.04
C SER A 53 -13.77 -5.63 -8.67
N ALA A 54 -14.59 -4.60 -8.89
CA ALA A 54 -14.13 -3.32 -9.42
C ALA A 54 -13.12 -2.65 -8.47
N ASP A 55 -13.34 -2.72 -7.16
CA ASP A 55 -12.42 -2.15 -6.17
C ASP A 55 -11.09 -2.91 -6.11
N ARG A 56 -11.10 -4.24 -6.26
CA ARG A 56 -9.87 -5.03 -6.40
C ARG A 56 -9.09 -4.64 -7.66
N GLU A 57 -9.76 -4.55 -8.81
CA GLU A 57 -9.10 -4.14 -10.06
C GLU A 57 -8.52 -2.72 -9.98
N ARG A 58 -9.18 -1.81 -9.27
CA ARG A 58 -8.65 -0.46 -9.01
C ARG A 58 -7.44 -0.52 -8.09
N ALA A 59 -7.50 -1.30 -7.01
CA ALA A 59 -6.39 -1.47 -6.08
C ALA A 59 -5.17 -2.10 -6.76
N ASP A 60 -5.37 -3.11 -7.60
CA ASP A 60 -4.29 -3.77 -8.35
C ASP A 60 -3.64 -2.81 -9.35
N ARG A 61 -4.43 -1.99 -10.05
CA ARG A 61 -3.91 -0.93 -10.92
C ARG A 61 -3.10 0.10 -10.13
N GLN A 62 -3.62 0.57 -9.00
CA GLN A 62 -2.91 1.51 -8.13
C GLN A 62 -1.59 0.94 -7.61
N ARG A 63 -1.56 -0.33 -7.23
CA ARG A 63 -0.32 -1.02 -6.82
C ARG A 63 0.69 -1.07 -7.95
N ALA A 64 0.26 -1.51 -9.14
CA ALA A 64 1.15 -1.58 -10.31
C ALA A 64 1.72 -0.20 -10.69
N ASP A 65 0.91 0.86 -10.60
CA ASP A 65 1.37 2.22 -10.89
C ASP A 65 2.32 2.75 -9.82
N GLN A 66 2.09 2.43 -8.54
CA GLN A 66 3.02 2.75 -7.45
C GLN A 66 4.36 2.02 -7.60
N GLU A 67 4.34 0.73 -7.94
CA GLU A 67 5.56 -0.06 -8.18
C GLU A 67 6.38 0.51 -9.33
N ARG A 68 5.72 0.88 -10.44
CA ARG A 68 6.38 1.55 -11.57
C ARG A 68 6.96 2.90 -11.19
N GLY A 69 6.19 3.72 -10.46
CA GLY A 69 6.64 5.03 -9.99
C GLY A 69 7.86 4.92 -9.08
N PHE A 70 7.85 3.97 -8.14
CA PHE A 70 8.98 3.72 -7.25
C PHE A 70 10.22 3.24 -8.02
N ALA A 71 10.06 2.31 -8.96
CA ALA A 71 11.17 1.83 -9.79
C ALA A 71 11.81 2.97 -10.61
N GLN A 72 11.00 3.86 -11.19
CA GLN A 72 11.48 5.03 -11.92
C GLN A 72 12.21 6.02 -11.02
N GLN A 73 11.68 6.29 -9.82
CA GLN A 73 12.32 7.16 -8.84
C GLN A 73 13.67 6.59 -8.40
N LEU A 74 13.74 5.29 -8.10
CA LEU A 74 14.98 4.62 -7.71
C LEU A 74 16.02 4.67 -8.83
N ALA A 75 15.61 4.40 -10.07
CA ALA A 75 16.50 4.49 -11.23
C ALA A 75 17.03 5.92 -11.42
N GLY A 76 16.16 6.93 -11.35
CA GLY A 76 16.54 8.34 -11.49
C GLY A 76 17.42 8.83 -10.34
N ALA A 77 17.19 8.38 -9.11
CA ALA A 77 18.05 8.69 -7.97
C ALA A 77 19.44 8.07 -8.15
N THR A 78 19.50 6.82 -8.61
CA THR A 78 20.76 6.10 -8.87
C THR A 78 21.56 6.79 -9.96
N SER A 79 20.92 7.16 -11.08
CA SER A 79 21.60 7.88 -12.17
C SER A 79 22.10 9.24 -11.71
N THR A 80 21.28 10.01 -11.01
CA THR A 80 21.66 11.33 -10.48
C THR A 80 22.85 11.24 -9.51
N PHE A 81 22.87 10.22 -8.65
CA PHE A 81 24.00 9.98 -7.75
C PHE A 81 25.26 9.63 -8.53
N ALA A 82 25.17 8.73 -9.51
CA ALA A 82 26.29 8.36 -10.38
C ALA A 82 26.84 9.58 -11.14
N ASP A 83 25.98 10.42 -11.71
CA ASP A 83 26.38 11.63 -12.42
C ASP A 83 27.09 12.63 -11.49
N ARG A 84 26.56 12.83 -10.28
CA ARG A 84 27.20 13.70 -9.27
C ARG A 84 28.54 13.14 -8.82
N LEU A 85 28.67 11.83 -8.70
CA LEU A 85 29.93 11.19 -8.33
C LEU A 85 30.95 11.33 -9.46
N ALA A 86 30.58 11.03 -10.70
CA ALA A 86 31.43 11.20 -11.88
C ALA A 86 31.89 12.66 -12.05
N ALA A 87 31.04 13.64 -11.75
CA ALA A 87 31.41 15.05 -11.78
C ALA A 87 32.40 15.45 -10.67
N ARG A 88 32.36 14.78 -9.52
CA ARG A 88 33.23 15.06 -8.36
C ARG A 88 34.54 14.27 -8.39
N GLU A 89 34.56 13.10 -9.01
CA GLU A 89 35.72 12.21 -9.06
C GLU A 89 37.00 12.93 -9.55
N PRO A 90 36.98 13.74 -10.64
CA PRO A 90 38.18 14.46 -11.07
C PRO A 90 38.70 15.45 -10.02
N ILE A 91 37.81 16.11 -9.27
CA ILE A 91 38.18 17.07 -8.22
C ILE A 91 38.81 16.32 -7.04
N ILE A 92 38.23 15.18 -6.65
CA ILE A 92 38.75 14.35 -5.57
C ILE A 92 40.13 13.80 -5.94
N VAL A 93 40.29 13.28 -7.16
CA VAL A 93 41.59 12.78 -7.65
C VAL A 93 42.61 13.92 -7.70
N HIS A 94 42.26 15.05 -8.32
CA HIS A 94 43.16 16.19 -8.46
C HIS A 94 43.60 16.76 -7.10
N SER A 95 42.67 16.93 -6.15
CA SER A 95 43.00 17.42 -4.81
C SER A 95 43.91 16.45 -4.05
N ARG A 96 43.65 15.14 -4.15
CA ARG A 96 44.52 14.11 -3.56
C ARG A 96 45.91 14.14 -4.16
N ASP A 97 46.01 14.21 -5.48
CA ASP A 97 47.29 14.23 -6.19
C ASP A 97 48.09 15.49 -5.86
N THR A 98 47.41 16.64 -5.76
CA THR A 98 48.02 17.91 -5.34
C THR A 98 48.59 17.83 -3.93
N VAL A 99 47.84 17.24 -2.99
CA VAL A 99 48.32 17.04 -1.61
C VAL A 99 49.51 16.08 -1.58
N ARG A 100 49.49 15.00 -2.38
CA ARG A 100 50.60 14.06 -2.50
C ARG A 100 51.85 14.75 -3.04
N GLU A 101 51.73 15.47 -4.14
CA GLU A 101 52.83 16.20 -4.77
C GLU A 101 53.43 17.23 -3.81
N TYR A 102 52.58 17.99 -3.10
CA TYR A 102 53.04 18.91 -2.06
C TYR A 102 53.78 18.18 -0.92
N ALA A 103 53.25 17.05 -0.44
CA ALA A 103 53.87 16.27 0.63
C ALA A 103 55.24 15.69 0.25
N GLU A 104 55.50 15.48 -1.04
CA GLU A 104 56.80 15.05 -1.57
C GLU A 104 57.83 16.18 -1.61
N THR A 105 57.43 17.45 -1.47
CA THR A 105 58.37 18.58 -1.39
C THR A 105 59.11 18.63 -0.05
N ALA A 106 60.24 19.34 0.02
CA ALA A 106 60.97 19.52 1.28
C ALA A 106 60.14 20.21 2.37
N ALA A 107 59.36 21.22 2.01
CA ALA A 107 58.47 21.93 2.93
C ALA A 107 57.29 21.04 3.38
N GLY A 108 56.65 20.32 2.45
CA GLY A 108 55.56 19.40 2.77
C GLY A 108 56.00 18.24 3.65
N ARG A 109 57.19 17.67 3.42
CA ARG A 109 57.75 16.61 4.27
C ARG A 109 57.94 17.03 5.73
N VAL A 110 58.30 18.29 5.99
CA VAL A 110 58.43 18.80 7.37
C VAL A 110 57.07 18.82 8.06
N VAL A 111 56.02 19.24 7.36
CA VAL A 111 54.65 19.31 7.88
C VAL A 111 54.05 17.89 8.06
N CYS A 112 54.34 16.96 7.15
CA CYS A 112 53.81 15.59 7.20
C CYS A 112 54.58 14.65 8.15
N ARG A 113 55.83 14.97 8.54
CA ARG A 113 56.61 14.18 9.51
C ARG A 113 56.37 14.54 10.97
N GLY A 114 55.53 15.53 11.27
CA GLY A 114 55.19 15.86 12.64
C GLY A 114 54.65 14.62 13.37
N ALA A 115 55.31 14.21 14.46
CA ALA A 115 54.94 13.02 15.23
C ALA A 115 53.46 13.04 15.68
N ASP A 116 52.88 14.23 15.83
CA ASP A 116 51.48 14.43 16.17
C ASP A 116 50.51 14.03 15.04
N ARG A 117 50.90 14.13 13.76
CA ARG A 117 50.06 13.69 12.64
C ARG A 117 50.01 12.18 12.49
N VAL A 118 51.15 11.50 12.69
CA VAL A 118 51.19 10.04 12.67
C VAL A 118 50.29 9.48 13.78
N ARG A 119 50.40 10.02 15.00
CA ARG A 119 49.49 9.65 16.10
C ARG A 119 48.02 9.96 15.81
N ALA A 120 47.72 11.06 15.11
CA ALA A 120 46.35 11.39 14.74
C ALA A 120 45.76 10.42 13.69
N ILE A 121 46.58 9.95 12.75
CA ILE A 121 46.19 8.90 11.78
C ILE A 121 45.97 7.58 12.51
N ASP A 122 46.92 7.17 13.35
CA ASP A 122 46.79 5.95 14.14
C ASP A 122 45.55 5.98 15.06
N ALA A 123 45.25 7.15 15.65
CA ALA A 123 44.05 7.35 16.47
C ALA A 123 42.76 7.30 15.65
N LEU A 124 42.77 7.83 14.42
CA LEU A 124 41.63 7.77 13.50
C LEU A 124 41.39 6.33 13.02
N ASP A 125 42.44 5.61 12.65
CA ASP A 125 42.36 4.18 12.27
C ASP A 125 41.83 3.34 13.43
N ALA A 126 42.29 3.61 14.66
CA ALA A 126 41.77 2.95 15.86
C ALA A 126 40.29 3.28 16.13
N ALA A 127 39.85 4.51 15.85
CA ALA A 127 38.45 4.91 16.00
C ALA A 127 37.55 4.21 14.98
N LEU A 128 37.97 4.16 13.70
CA LEU A 128 37.24 3.49 12.63
C LEU A 128 37.16 1.98 12.84
N ALA A 129 38.26 1.35 13.28
CA ALA A 129 38.28 -0.07 13.62
C ALA A 129 37.38 -0.40 14.84
N GLY A 130 37.07 0.59 15.68
CA GLY A 130 36.17 0.44 16.83
C GLY A 130 34.68 0.55 16.50
N GLU A 131 34.32 1.17 15.37
CA GLU A 131 32.91 1.40 14.97
C GLU A 131 32.22 0.16 14.35
N ASP A 132 32.97 -0.89 14.00
CA ASP A 132 32.46 -2.10 13.33
C ASP A 132 31.64 -3.06 14.23
N THR A 133 31.20 -2.67 15.43
CA THR A 133 30.41 -3.55 16.32
C THR A 133 29.08 -2.98 16.83
N ALA A 134 28.65 -1.81 16.37
CA ALA A 134 27.26 -1.40 16.54
C ALA A 134 26.51 -1.64 15.23
N ALA A 135 25.98 -2.85 15.06
CA ALA A 135 24.98 -3.14 14.06
C ALA A 135 23.90 -2.04 14.14
N ALA A 136 23.86 -1.17 13.13
CA ALA A 136 22.85 -0.14 13.02
C ALA A 136 21.47 -0.80 13.21
N PRO A 137 20.59 -0.30 14.10
CA PRO A 137 19.25 -0.84 14.22
C PRO A 137 18.58 -0.69 12.86
N ARG A 138 18.37 -1.83 12.19
CA ARG A 138 17.54 -1.90 11.00
C ARG A 138 16.16 -1.40 11.38
N GLY A 139 15.74 -0.29 10.77
CA GLY A 139 14.37 0.18 10.80
C GLY A 139 14.15 1.41 11.68
N ALA A 140 14.32 2.59 11.08
CA ALA A 140 13.44 3.72 11.33
C ALA A 140 13.51 4.63 10.10
N ASP A 141 12.53 4.46 9.22
CA ASP A 141 12.14 5.46 8.25
C ASP A 141 11.98 6.82 8.95
N ALA A 142 12.89 7.74 8.66
CA ALA A 142 12.62 9.16 8.77
C ALA A 142 13.34 9.84 7.61
N VAL A 143 12.73 9.73 6.43
CA VAL A 143 12.97 10.72 5.37
C VAL A 143 12.64 12.07 6.00
N LEU A 144 13.67 12.89 6.20
CA LEU A 144 13.51 14.24 6.71
C LEU A 144 12.57 15.00 5.76
N PRO A 145 11.40 15.50 6.22
CA PRO A 145 10.47 16.18 5.32
C PRO A 145 11.12 17.43 4.77
N ASP A 146 11.12 17.56 3.44
CA ASP A 146 11.57 18.76 2.77
C ASP A 146 10.64 19.92 3.13
N SER A 147 11.13 20.84 3.97
CA SER A 147 10.43 22.03 4.41
C SER A 147 10.15 23.03 3.28
N ALA A 148 10.63 22.79 2.06
CA ALA A 148 10.41 23.65 0.89
C ALA A 148 9.30 23.15 -0.06
N ALA A 149 8.61 22.06 0.24
CA ALA A 149 7.52 21.57 -0.63
C ALA A 149 6.30 22.51 -0.59
N PRO A 150 5.84 23.06 -1.74
CA PRO A 150 4.66 23.90 -1.78
C PRO A 150 3.39 23.11 -1.43
N PRO A 151 2.39 23.72 -0.77
CA PRO A 151 1.20 23.02 -0.33
C PRO A 151 0.42 22.49 -1.55
N ALA A 152 0.17 21.18 -1.57
CA ALA A 152 -0.75 20.57 -2.52
C ALA A 152 -2.18 21.06 -2.19
N GLY A 153 -2.66 22.00 -2.98
CA GLY A 153 -4.00 22.58 -2.84
C GLY A 153 -5.11 21.57 -3.11
N ARG A 154 -6.22 21.75 -2.40
CA ARG A 154 -7.54 21.20 -2.73
C ARG A 154 -8.32 22.18 -3.58
#